data_AF-A0A7C1EGC5-F1
#
_entry.id   AF-A0A7C1EGC5-F1
#
_cell.length_a   1.000
_cell.length_b   1.000
_cell.length_c   1.000
_cell.angle_alpha   90.00
_cell.angle_beta   90.00
_cell.angle_gamma   90.00
#
_symmetry.space_group_name_H-M   'P 1'
#
loop_
_entity.id
_entity.type
_entity.pdbx_description
1 polymer ?
#
loop_
_entity_poly.entity_id
_entity_poly.type
_entity_poly.pdbx_seq_one_letter_code
_entity_poly.pdbx_strand_id
1 'polypeptide(L)'
;MIWIYAAIILGGAAGIAYEFIMLWYRRSPSLVPDTMFAWKSRPLPMWREGREVTIFIGLHMLSVAILMVLLVLCLHKDGVVSDSEAGFGFLSNQLAFWGAGYLAFLTGSSLSYPLASALIRPVSAGVTPRGVWTGRVFLPWSRFSYVLVEPETRFIRLQSATVPQISVEVWQLPDADLFDHVAAQLCYYLPSHPPQAAALSHNKALFILLSVLITLPFVVGGVLIYWVGESWTWPYYPLATLAMGMLLSGSAHFLKLS
;
A
#
# COMPACT_ATOMS: atom_id res chain seq x y z
N MET A 1 19.36 -16.57 18.50
CA MET A 1 19.01 -16.69 17.06
C MET A 1 17.64 -17.32 16.76
N ILE A 2 17.25 -18.45 17.37
CA ILE A 2 15.98 -19.15 17.03
C ILE A 2 14.72 -18.26 17.09
N TRP A 3 14.68 -17.31 18.02
CA TRP A 3 13.59 -16.35 18.19
C TRP A 3 13.42 -15.41 16.99
N ILE A 4 14.49 -15.01 16.32
CA ILE A 4 14.42 -14.12 15.14
C ILE A 4 13.82 -14.88 13.95
N TYR A 5 14.18 -16.17 13.77
CA TYR A 5 13.54 -17.02 12.77
C TYR A 5 12.05 -17.23 13.07
N ALA A 6 11.70 -17.42 14.34
CA ALA A 6 10.30 -17.47 14.75
C ALA A 6 9.57 -16.15 14.40
N ALA A 7 10.18 -14.99 14.64
CA ALA A 7 9.61 -13.70 14.25
C ALA A 7 9.40 -13.58 12.73
N ILE A 8 10.35 -14.03 11.93
CA ILE A 8 10.24 -14.03 10.46
C ILE A 8 9.07 -14.90 10.01
N ILE A 9 8.99 -16.14 10.51
CA ILE A 9 7.94 -17.08 10.11
C ILE A 9 6.56 -16.57 10.54
N LEU A 10 6.43 -16.17 11.80
CA LEU A 10 5.17 -15.67 12.36
C LEU A 10 4.76 -14.35 11.70
N GLY A 11 5.71 -13.43 11.47
CA GLY A 11 5.48 -12.17 10.77
C GLY A 11 5.01 -12.40 9.35
N GLY A 12 5.70 -13.24 8.58
CA GLY A 12 5.30 -13.61 7.22
C GLY A 12 3.90 -14.24 7.16
N ALA A 13 3.62 -15.21 8.03
CA ALA A 13 2.31 -15.85 8.12
C ALA A 13 1.21 -14.85 8.50
N ALA A 14 1.48 -13.96 9.47
CA ALA A 14 0.56 -12.89 9.86
C ALA A 14 0.31 -11.90 8.72
N GLY A 15 1.33 -11.54 7.94
CA GLY A 15 1.21 -10.67 6.77
C GLY A 15 0.31 -11.28 5.68
N ILE A 16 0.50 -12.57 5.40
CA ILE A 16 -0.37 -13.32 4.49
C ILE A 16 -1.81 -13.34 5.01
N ALA A 17 -2.01 -13.77 6.27
CA ALA A 17 -3.33 -13.87 6.86
C ALA A 17 -4.05 -12.51 6.91
N TYR A 18 -3.33 -11.44 7.28
CA TYR A 18 -3.83 -10.08 7.33
C TYR A 18 -4.40 -9.66 5.97
N GLU A 19 -3.69 -9.89 4.87
CA GLU A 19 -4.15 -9.46 3.55
C GLU A 19 -5.40 -10.22 3.11
N PHE A 20 -5.45 -11.53 3.34
CA PHE A 20 -6.64 -12.34 3.08
C PHE A 20 -7.83 -11.86 3.91
N ILE A 21 -7.63 -11.61 5.21
CA ILE A 21 -8.70 -11.13 6.11
C ILE A 21 -9.17 -9.74 5.68
N MET A 22 -8.27 -8.81 5.36
CA MET A 22 -8.61 -7.44 4.96
C MET A 22 -9.39 -7.43 3.65
N LEU A 23 -8.95 -8.17 2.64
CA LEU A 23 -9.67 -8.29 1.37
C LEU A 23 -11.00 -9.02 1.53
N TRP A 24 -11.07 -10.02 2.41
CA TRP A 24 -12.32 -10.70 2.74
C TRP A 24 -13.30 -9.76 3.44
N TYR A 25 -12.84 -9.00 4.43
CA TYR A 25 -13.66 -8.06 5.18
C TYR A 25 -14.15 -6.90 4.31
N ARG A 26 -13.41 -6.51 3.28
CA ARG A 26 -13.88 -5.57 2.26
C ARG A 26 -15.09 -6.09 1.48
N ARG A 27 -15.42 -7.39 1.51
CA ARG A 27 -16.67 -7.91 0.95
C ARG A 27 -17.85 -7.54 1.87
N SER A 28 -18.95 -7.06 1.28
CA SER A 28 -20.24 -6.63 1.90
C SER A 28 -20.26 -5.15 2.36
N PRO A 29 -21.38 -4.39 2.25
CA PRO A 29 -22.76 -4.81 1.98
C PRO A 29 -23.34 -4.41 0.62
N SER A 30 -24.25 -5.25 0.14
CA SER A 30 -25.06 -5.09 -1.08
C SER A 30 -26.15 -4.01 -0.98
N LEU A 31 -26.21 -3.27 0.14
CA LEU A 31 -27.28 -2.34 0.46
C LEU A 31 -26.72 -1.15 1.27
N VAL A 32 -26.11 -0.21 0.58
CA VAL A 32 -25.90 1.14 1.13
C VAL A 32 -27.17 1.95 0.83
N PRO A 33 -27.77 2.66 1.81
CA PRO A 33 -28.92 3.51 1.57
C PRO A 33 -28.67 4.49 0.42
N ASP A 34 -29.71 4.82 -0.34
CA ASP A 34 -29.65 5.79 -1.46
C ASP A 34 -28.68 5.40 -2.59
N THR A 35 -28.36 4.11 -2.75
CA THR A 35 -27.57 3.65 -3.89
C THR A 35 -28.38 3.77 -5.17
N MET A 36 -27.90 4.59 -6.11
CA MET A 36 -28.51 4.78 -7.43
C MET A 36 -28.12 3.65 -8.37
N PHE A 37 -26.84 3.27 -8.37
CA PHE A 37 -26.30 2.18 -9.18
C PHE A 37 -25.40 1.31 -8.32
N ALA A 38 -25.57 -0.02 -8.41
CA ALA A 38 -24.76 -1.00 -7.70
C ALA A 38 -24.30 -2.10 -8.65
N TRP A 39 -23.07 -2.54 -8.51
CA TRP A 39 -22.53 -3.65 -9.28
C TRP A 39 -21.49 -4.44 -8.50
N LYS A 40 -21.17 -5.62 -9.00
CA LYS A 40 -20.04 -6.41 -8.50
C LYS A 40 -18.82 -6.09 -9.35
N SER A 41 -17.90 -5.32 -8.78
CA SER A 41 -16.62 -5.01 -9.39
C SER A 41 -15.59 -6.07 -9.00
N ARG A 42 -14.74 -6.46 -9.96
CA ARG A 42 -13.47 -7.07 -9.63
C ARG A 42 -12.50 -5.92 -9.41
N PRO A 43 -11.92 -5.72 -8.21
CA PRO A 43 -10.86 -4.74 -8.03
C PRO A 43 -9.82 -4.95 -9.12
N LEU A 44 -9.64 -3.93 -9.95
CA LEU A 44 -8.63 -3.96 -10.98
C LEU A 44 -7.29 -3.91 -10.26
N PRO A 45 -6.36 -4.80 -10.62
CA PRO A 45 -5.06 -4.73 -9.99
C PRO A 45 -4.39 -3.40 -10.35
N MET A 46 -3.80 -2.72 -9.36
CA MET A 46 -3.22 -1.38 -9.52
C MET A 46 -2.14 -1.30 -10.61
N TRP A 47 -1.54 -2.43 -11.01
CA TRP A 47 -0.63 -2.51 -12.17
C TRP A 47 -1.31 -2.31 -13.54
N ARG A 48 -2.63 -2.12 -13.59
CA ARG A 48 -3.36 -1.73 -14.81
C ARG A 48 -3.65 -0.23 -14.90
N GLU A 49 -3.28 0.56 -13.89
CA GLU A 49 -3.50 2.02 -13.89
C GLU A 49 -2.56 2.78 -14.84
N GLY A 50 -1.39 2.21 -15.12
CA GLY A 50 -0.41 2.81 -16.02
C GLY A 50 0.99 2.23 -15.81
N ARG A 51 1.85 2.40 -16.82
CA ARG A 51 3.21 1.84 -16.82
C ARG A 51 4.03 2.33 -15.63
N GLU A 52 3.89 3.60 -15.23
CA GLU A 52 4.69 4.18 -14.14
C GLU A 52 4.27 3.64 -12.78
N VAL A 53 2.95 3.43 -12.56
CA VAL A 53 2.43 2.85 -11.30
C VAL A 53 2.90 1.41 -11.17
N THR A 54 2.86 0.65 -12.26
CA THR A 54 3.38 -0.73 -12.31
C THR A 54 4.87 -0.80 -12.01
N ILE A 55 5.66 0.10 -12.61
CA ILE A 55 7.10 0.18 -12.33
C ILE A 55 7.32 0.51 -10.86
N PHE A 56 6.61 1.50 -10.30
CA PHE A 56 6.74 1.89 -8.91
C PHE A 56 6.40 0.75 -7.95
N ILE A 57 5.24 0.11 -8.13
CA ILE A 57 4.83 -1.05 -7.32
C ILE A 57 5.87 -2.17 -7.46
N GLY A 58 6.33 -2.46 -8.68
CA GLY A 58 7.35 -3.48 -8.93
C GLY A 58 8.68 -3.18 -8.22
N LEU A 59 9.18 -1.94 -8.32
CA LEU A 59 10.39 -1.51 -7.63
C LEU A 59 10.24 -1.56 -6.11
N HIS A 60 9.07 -1.19 -5.58
CA HIS A 60 8.81 -1.25 -4.15
C HIS A 60 8.77 -2.71 -3.64
N MET A 61 8.06 -3.58 -4.34
CA MET A 61 7.99 -5.02 -4.06
C MET A 61 9.38 -5.66 -4.13
N LEU A 62 10.16 -5.31 -5.16
CA LEU A 62 11.55 -5.76 -5.31
C LEU A 62 12.43 -5.27 -4.17
N SER A 63 12.27 -4.00 -3.75
CA SER A 63 13.04 -3.42 -2.64
C SER A 63 12.74 -4.15 -1.32
N VAL A 64 11.47 -4.44 -1.04
CA VAL A 64 11.05 -5.23 0.14
C VAL A 64 11.65 -6.63 0.08
N ALA A 65 11.63 -7.29 -1.07
CA ALA A 65 12.23 -8.61 -1.25
C ALA A 65 13.75 -8.61 -1.06
N ILE A 66 14.46 -7.62 -1.63
CA ILE A 66 15.91 -7.45 -1.46
C ILE A 66 16.25 -7.22 0.01
N LEU A 67 15.51 -6.34 0.70
CA LEU A 67 15.70 -6.10 2.13
C LEU A 67 15.50 -7.38 2.94
N MET A 68 14.53 -8.22 2.58
CA MET A 68 14.30 -9.51 3.25
C MET A 68 15.47 -10.49 3.03
N VAL A 69 16.01 -10.56 1.80
CA VAL A 69 17.20 -11.38 1.50
C VAL A 69 18.41 -10.87 2.26
N LEU A 70 18.65 -9.55 2.28
CA LEU A 70 19.74 -8.94 3.04
C LEU A 70 19.61 -9.20 4.53
N LEU A 71 18.39 -9.11 5.08
CA LEU A 71 18.12 -9.50 6.48
C LEU A 71 18.55 -10.94 6.73
N VAL A 72 18.12 -11.90 5.90
CA VAL A 72 18.48 -13.32 6.06
C VAL A 72 19.99 -13.52 5.96
N LEU A 73 20.65 -12.92 4.97
CA LEU A 73 22.11 -13.01 4.80
C LEU A 73 22.86 -12.42 5.99
N CYS A 74 22.41 -11.28 6.51
CA CYS A 74 22.97 -10.67 7.71
C CYS A 74 22.80 -11.57 8.94
N LEU A 75 21.67 -12.25 9.11
CA LEU A 75 21.46 -13.18 10.23
C LEU A 75 22.37 -14.41 10.20
N HIS A 76 22.95 -14.74 9.05
CA HIS A 76 23.90 -15.86 8.89
C HIS A 76 25.38 -15.41 9.00
N LYS A 77 25.65 -14.11 9.20
CA LYS A 77 27.00 -13.58 9.38
C LYS A 77 27.36 -13.58 10.88
N ASP A 78 28.51 -14.15 11.21
CA ASP A 78 29.00 -14.22 12.58
C ASP A 78 29.12 -12.81 13.21
N GLY A 79 28.67 -12.67 14.47
CA GLY A 79 28.76 -11.42 15.24
C GLY A 79 27.60 -10.43 15.08
N VAL A 80 26.57 -10.75 14.28
CA VAL A 80 25.39 -9.87 14.08
C VAL A 80 24.40 -9.89 15.25
N VAL A 81 24.30 -11.02 15.95
CA VAL A 81 23.48 -11.18 17.16
C VAL A 81 24.44 -11.37 18.33
N SER A 82 24.53 -10.38 19.21
CA SER A 82 25.36 -10.47 20.41
C SER A 82 24.63 -11.28 21.48
N ASP A 83 25.30 -12.27 22.08
CA ASP A 83 24.78 -13.04 23.21
C ASP A 83 24.78 -12.25 24.55
N SER A 84 25.03 -10.93 24.51
CA SER A 84 25.00 -10.09 25.70
C SER A 84 23.56 -9.83 26.16
N GLU A 85 23.18 -10.44 27.28
CA GLU A 85 21.88 -10.26 27.94
C GLU A 85 21.73 -8.90 28.67
N ALA A 86 22.77 -8.06 28.71
CA ALA A 86 22.76 -6.81 29.47
C ALA A 86 22.87 -5.55 28.59
N GLY A 87 21.97 -4.59 28.83
CA GLY A 87 22.01 -3.25 28.25
C GLY A 87 21.77 -3.21 26.73
N PHE A 88 22.82 -2.86 26.00
CA PHE A 88 22.76 -2.55 24.57
C PHE A 88 22.54 -3.78 23.68
N GLY A 89 23.08 -4.94 24.06
CA GLY A 89 22.91 -6.21 23.33
C GLY A 89 21.47 -6.73 23.36
N PHE A 90 20.79 -6.58 24.50
CA PHE A 90 19.36 -6.92 24.61
C PHE A 90 18.51 -6.03 23.70
N LEU A 91 18.72 -4.72 23.72
CA LEU A 91 17.95 -3.78 22.89
C LEU A 91 18.20 -4.00 21.39
N SER A 92 19.44 -4.27 20.98
CA SER A 92 19.73 -4.62 19.59
C SER A 92 19.07 -5.93 19.15
N ASN A 93 19.03 -6.94 20.03
CA ASN A 93 18.38 -8.21 19.74
C ASN A 93 16.86 -8.06 19.64
N GLN A 94 16.25 -7.21 20.49
CA GLN A 94 14.82 -6.88 20.39
C GLN A 94 14.50 -6.12 19.10
N LEU A 95 15.29 -5.11 18.75
CA LEU A 95 15.11 -4.38 17.50
C LEU A 95 15.27 -5.28 16.27
N ALA A 96 16.25 -6.20 16.29
CA ALA A 96 16.41 -7.20 15.25
C ALA A 96 15.20 -8.15 15.17
N PHE A 97 14.66 -8.61 16.30
CA PHE A 97 13.47 -9.45 16.36
C PHE A 97 12.23 -8.74 15.76
N TRP A 98 11.92 -7.54 16.26
CA TRP A 98 10.76 -6.77 15.80
C TRP A 98 10.91 -6.30 14.35
N GLY A 99 12.10 -5.84 13.98
CA GLY A 99 12.43 -5.43 12.63
C GLY A 99 12.32 -6.57 11.62
N ALA A 100 12.84 -7.74 11.96
CA ALA A 100 12.75 -8.94 11.14
C ALA A 100 11.30 -9.42 10.99
N GLY A 101 10.54 -9.45 12.09
CA GLY A 101 9.12 -9.79 12.06
C GLY A 101 8.28 -8.82 11.23
N TYR A 102 8.52 -7.51 11.35
CA TYR A 102 7.83 -6.49 10.57
C TYR A 102 8.16 -6.56 9.08
N LEU A 103 9.44 -6.72 8.72
CA LEU A 103 9.84 -6.87 7.32
C LEU A 103 9.27 -8.15 6.68
N ALA A 104 9.24 -9.24 7.45
CA ALA A 104 8.60 -10.48 7.02
C ALA A 104 7.09 -10.30 6.86
N PHE A 105 6.42 -9.58 7.76
CA PHE A 105 5.01 -9.21 7.63
C PHE A 105 4.75 -8.40 6.36
N LEU A 106 5.53 -7.35 6.10
CA LEU A 106 5.41 -6.54 4.88
C LEU A 106 5.60 -7.38 3.62
N THR A 107 6.58 -8.29 3.65
CA THR A 107 6.85 -9.22 2.54
C THR A 107 5.68 -10.19 2.33
N GLY A 108 5.19 -10.80 3.40
CA GLY A 108 4.05 -11.72 3.37
C GLY A 108 2.77 -11.07 2.84
N SER A 109 2.44 -9.87 3.32
CA SER A 109 1.28 -9.09 2.81
C SER A 109 1.47 -8.71 1.33
N SER A 110 2.64 -8.17 0.99
CA SER A 110 2.97 -7.72 -0.37
C SER A 110 2.90 -8.85 -1.41
N LEU A 111 3.47 -10.02 -1.10
CA LEU A 111 3.49 -11.18 -1.98
C LEU A 111 2.15 -11.91 -2.03
N SER A 112 1.37 -11.88 -0.95
CA SER A 112 0.05 -12.51 -0.93
C SER A 112 -1.02 -11.66 -1.58
N TYR A 113 -0.87 -10.34 -1.67
CA TYR A 113 -1.86 -9.43 -2.26
C TYR A 113 -2.32 -9.86 -3.66
N PRO A 114 -1.45 -10.16 -4.64
CA PRO A 114 -1.89 -10.63 -5.96
C PRO A 114 -2.78 -11.87 -5.87
N LEU A 115 -2.38 -12.85 -5.05
CA LEU A 115 -3.08 -14.12 -4.88
C LEU A 115 -4.41 -13.95 -4.14
N ALA A 116 -4.39 -13.26 -2.99
CA ALA A 116 -5.56 -12.94 -2.19
C ALA A 116 -6.57 -12.12 -3.02
N SER A 117 -6.08 -11.14 -3.79
CA SER A 117 -6.93 -10.38 -4.69
C SER A 117 -7.54 -11.27 -5.77
N ALA A 118 -6.84 -12.26 -6.31
CA ALA A 118 -7.39 -13.15 -7.34
C ALA A 118 -8.48 -14.09 -6.77
N LEU A 119 -8.27 -14.62 -5.55
CA LEU A 119 -9.16 -15.59 -4.91
C LEU A 119 -10.39 -14.93 -4.25
N ILE A 120 -10.24 -13.72 -3.71
CA ILE A 120 -11.26 -13.06 -2.88
C ILE A 120 -12.12 -12.07 -3.72
N ARG A 121 -12.32 -12.32 -5.03
CA ARG A 121 -13.24 -11.54 -5.91
C ARG A 121 -14.65 -12.16 -6.01
N PRO A 122 -15.74 -11.38 -6.18
CA PRO A 122 -15.84 -9.92 -6.41
C PRO A 122 -16.20 -9.10 -5.16
N VAL A 123 -16.04 -7.76 -5.24
CA VAL A 123 -16.46 -6.77 -4.23
C VAL A 123 -17.64 -5.97 -4.78
N SER A 124 -18.61 -5.62 -3.95
CA SER A 124 -19.74 -4.77 -4.38
C SER A 124 -19.29 -3.31 -4.42
N ALA A 125 -19.70 -2.57 -5.43
CA ALA A 125 -19.43 -1.14 -5.56
C ALA A 125 -20.70 -0.43 -6.00
N GLY A 126 -20.78 0.87 -5.74
CA GLY A 126 -21.93 1.65 -6.15
C GLY A 126 -21.75 3.15 -6.04
N VAL A 127 -22.69 3.86 -6.65
CA VAL A 127 -22.79 5.31 -6.64
C VAL A 127 -24.01 5.75 -5.86
N THR A 128 -23.82 6.74 -4.99
CA THR A 128 -24.86 7.39 -4.19
C THR A 128 -24.83 8.90 -4.45
N PRO A 129 -25.86 9.66 -4.09
CA PRO A 129 -25.82 11.11 -4.21
C PRO A 129 -24.70 11.79 -3.42
N ARG A 130 -24.14 11.13 -2.39
CA ARG A 130 -23.12 11.70 -1.50
C ARG A 130 -21.69 11.32 -1.87
N GLY A 131 -21.52 10.30 -2.70
CA GLY A 131 -20.22 9.74 -3.01
C GLY A 131 -20.31 8.34 -3.59
N VAL A 132 -19.19 7.63 -3.53
CA VAL A 132 -19.06 6.28 -4.07
C VAL A 132 -18.66 5.33 -2.96
N TRP A 133 -19.03 4.08 -3.10
CA TRP A 133 -18.60 3.05 -2.16
C TRP A 133 -18.05 1.84 -2.89
N THR A 134 -17.02 1.24 -2.30
CA THR A 134 -16.41 -0.01 -2.73
C THR A 134 -16.27 -0.89 -1.51
N GLY A 135 -17.08 -1.93 -1.43
CA GLY A 135 -17.15 -2.82 -0.29
C GLY A 135 -17.67 -2.10 0.94
N ARG A 136 -16.85 -2.01 1.99
CA ARG A 136 -17.14 -1.24 3.22
C ARG A 136 -16.62 0.19 3.18
N VAL A 137 -15.86 0.56 2.15
CA VAL A 137 -15.24 1.89 2.07
C VAL A 137 -16.20 2.83 1.36
N PHE A 138 -16.55 3.93 2.03
CA PHE A 138 -17.31 5.03 1.42
C PHE A 138 -16.39 6.23 1.23
N LEU A 139 -16.39 6.81 0.03
CA LEU A 139 -15.61 7.98 -0.33
C LEU A 139 -16.57 9.09 -0.80
N PRO A 140 -16.65 10.23 -0.08
CA PRO A 140 -17.49 11.34 -0.49
C PRO A 140 -16.94 12.02 -1.75
N TRP A 141 -17.80 12.75 -2.47
CA TRP A 141 -17.41 13.45 -3.70
C TRP A 141 -16.21 14.38 -3.55
N SER A 142 -16.04 14.99 -2.37
CA SER A 142 -14.91 15.88 -2.04
C SER A 142 -13.53 15.22 -2.10
N ARG A 143 -13.47 13.87 -2.16
CA ARG A 143 -12.21 13.13 -2.35
C ARG A 143 -11.77 13.06 -3.80
N PHE A 144 -12.61 13.46 -4.75
CA PHE A 144 -12.36 13.33 -6.17
C PHE A 144 -12.24 14.70 -6.86
N SER A 145 -11.33 14.82 -7.82
CA SER A 145 -11.14 16.03 -8.62
C SER A 145 -11.93 15.98 -9.93
N TYR A 146 -11.79 14.89 -10.67
CA TYR A 146 -12.39 14.70 -11.99
C TYR A 146 -12.53 13.21 -12.30
N VAL A 147 -13.34 12.88 -13.31
CA VAL A 147 -13.56 11.52 -13.79
C VAL A 147 -12.96 11.37 -15.20
N LEU A 148 -12.29 10.24 -15.43
CA LEU A 148 -11.90 9.79 -16.77
C LEU A 148 -12.74 8.58 -17.14
N VAL A 149 -13.31 8.62 -18.34
CA VAL A 149 -14.17 7.57 -18.89
C VAL A 149 -13.51 7.06 -20.17
N GLU A 150 -13.29 5.76 -20.26
CA GLU A 150 -12.73 5.07 -21.44
C GLU A 150 -13.79 4.09 -21.99
N PRO A 151 -14.59 4.51 -22.98
CA PRO A 151 -15.71 3.72 -23.50
C PRO A 151 -15.30 2.37 -24.09
N GLU A 152 -14.19 2.34 -24.85
CA GLU A 152 -13.72 1.13 -25.54
C GLU A 152 -13.43 -0.02 -24.58
N THR A 153 -12.84 0.31 -23.43
CA THR A 153 -12.41 -0.66 -22.41
C THR A 153 -13.41 -0.77 -21.26
N ARG A 154 -14.43 0.09 -21.25
CA ARG A 154 -15.43 0.29 -20.18
C ARG A 154 -14.82 0.62 -18.82
N PHE A 155 -13.75 1.40 -18.84
CA PHE A 155 -13.10 1.86 -17.61
C PHE A 155 -13.63 3.21 -17.18
N ILE A 156 -13.80 3.35 -15.87
CA ILE A 156 -14.08 4.61 -15.20
C ILE A 156 -13.00 4.79 -14.14
N ARG A 157 -12.36 5.96 -14.14
CA ARG A 157 -11.33 6.33 -13.17
C ARG A 157 -11.72 7.61 -12.45
N LEU A 158 -11.75 7.55 -11.12
CA LEU A 158 -11.99 8.71 -10.27
C LEU A 158 -10.65 9.20 -9.74
N GLN A 159 -10.28 10.43 -10.09
CA GLN A 159 -8.98 10.99 -9.76
C GLN A 159 -9.01 11.71 -8.41
N SER A 160 -7.92 11.64 -7.66
CA SER A 160 -7.83 12.25 -6.33
C SER A 160 -7.97 13.77 -6.37
N ALA A 161 -8.72 14.32 -5.42
CA ALA A 161 -8.76 15.77 -5.17
C ALA A 161 -7.39 16.33 -4.77
N THR A 162 -6.57 15.55 -4.05
CA THR A 162 -5.27 16.01 -3.51
C THR A 162 -4.10 15.73 -4.43
N VAL A 163 -4.20 14.74 -5.32
CA VAL A 163 -3.17 14.45 -6.32
C VAL A 163 -3.88 14.02 -7.61
N PRO A 164 -4.33 14.96 -8.46
CA PRO A 164 -5.21 14.67 -9.59
C PRO A 164 -4.63 13.71 -10.63
N GLN A 165 -3.33 13.41 -10.57
CA GLN A 165 -2.65 12.44 -11.42
C GLN A 165 -2.74 10.99 -10.89
N ILE A 166 -3.32 10.79 -9.71
CA ILE A 166 -3.48 9.48 -9.05
C ILE A 166 -4.97 9.12 -9.03
N SER A 167 -5.27 7.93 -9.55
CA SER A 167 -6.61 7.36 -9.48
C SER A 167 -6.86 6.82 -8.07
N VAL A 168 -7.97 7.22 -7.47
CA VAL A 168 -8.41 6.74 -6.16
C VAL A 168 -9.24 5.47 -6.32
N GLU A 169 -10.12 5.47 -7.32
CA GLU A 169 -10.97 4.33 -7.67
C GLU A 169 -10.90 4.10 -9.17
N VAL A 170 -10.79 2.82 -9.55
CA VAL A 170 -10.77 2.38 -10.94
C VAL A 170 -11.72 1.21 -11.08
N TRP A 171 -12.69 1.36 -11.96
CA TRP A 171 -13.72 0.36 -12.20
C TRP A 171 -13.74 -0.04 -13.66
N GLN A 172 -13.92 -1.33 -13.91
CA GLN A 172 -14.30 -1.84 -15.21
C GLN A 172 -15.71 -2.43 -15.06
N LEU A 173 -16.69 -1.78 -15.69
CA LEU A 173 -18.08 -2.22 -15.57
C LEU A 173 -18.35 -3.43 -16.47
N PRO A 174 -19.13 -4.42 -15.99
CA PRO A 174 -19.35 -5.66 -16.72
C PRO A 174 -20.26 -5.50 -17.93
N ASP A 175 -21.11 -4.48 -17.93
CA ASP A 175 -22.22 -4.26 -18.85
C ASP A 175 -22.14 -2.85 -19.48
N ALA A 176 -22.49 -2.73 -20.75
CA ALA A 176 -22.39 -1.48 -21.51
C ALA A 176 -23.48 -0.48 -21.12
N ASP A 177 -24.71 -0.94 -20.95
CA ASP A 177 -25.82 -0.07 -20.54
C ASP A 177 -25.53 0.49 -19.14
N LEU A 178 -25.12 -0.37 -18.20
CA LEU A 178 -24.74 0.08 -16.86
C LEU A 178 -23.56 1.06 -16.91
N PHE A 179 -22.57 0.82 -17.77
CA PHE A 179 -21.44 1.73 -17.95
C PHE A 179 -21.91 3.12 -18.38
N ASP A 180 -22.79 3.22 -19.38
CA ASP A 180 -23.27 4.50 -19.88
C ASP A 180 -24.05 5.28 -18.81
N HIS A 181 -24.92 4.60 -18.06
CA HIS A 181 -25.67 5.22 -16.97
C HIS A 181 -24.76 5.70 -15.83
N VAL A 182 -23.79 4.87 -15.42
CA VAL A 182 -22.85 5.23 -14.36
C VAL A 182 -21.92 6.35 -14.81
N ALA A 183 -21.40 6.30 -16.03
CA ALA A 183 -20.54 7.33 -16.59
C ALA A 183 -21.27 8.68 -16.69
N ALA A 184 -22.50 8.70 -17.20
CA ALA A 184 -23.32 9.90 -17.25
C ALA A 184 -23.55 10.50 -15.86
N GLN A 185 -23.87 9.65 -14.87
CA GLN A 185 -24.09 10.09 -13.50
C GLN A 185 -22.80 10.63 -12.86
N LEU A 186 -21.64 10.05 -13.13
CA LEU A 186 -20.38 10.53 -12.59
C LEU A 186 -19.95 11.84 -13.22
N CYS A 187 -20.16 12.01 -14.52
CA CYS A 187 -19.93 13.28 -15.23
C CYS A 187 -20.89 14.39 -14.76
N TYR A 188 -22.03 14.05 -14.15
CA TYR A 188 -22.89 15.03 -13.49
C TYR A 188 -22.28 15.55 -12.17
N TYR A 189 -21.63 14.68 -11.37
CA TYR A 189 -21.03 15.06 -10.09
C TYR A 189 -19.60 15.60 -10.20
N LEU A 190 -18.84 15.17 -11.20
CA LEU A 190 -17.41 15.47 -11.35
C LEU A 190 -17.10 15.96 -12.77
N PRO A 191 -16.18 16.92 -12.93
CA PRO A 191 -15.67 17.33 -14.24
C PRO A 191 -15.04 16.16 -15.01
N SER A 192 -15.00 16.27 -16.34
CA SER A 192 -14.36 15.29 -17.23
C SER A 192 -12.88 15.58 -17.55
N HIS A 193 -12.32 16.65 -16.98
CA HIS A 193 -10.96 17.11 -17.27
C HIS A 193 -10.25 17.57 -15.98
N PRO A 194 -8.90 17.50 -15.96
CA PRO A 194 -8.14 17.95 -14.80
C PRO A 194 -8.31 19.46 -14.56
N PRO A 195 -8.28 19.92 -13.30
CA PRO A 195 -8.27 21.34 -12.99
C PRO A 195 -7.01 22.00 -13.55
N GLN A 196 -7.15 23.22 -14.10
CA GLN A 196 -6.09 23.95 -14.81
C GLN A 196 -4.87 24.30 -13.92
N ALA A 197 -5.01 24.27 -12.60
CA ALA A 197 -3.96 24.60 -11.64
C ALA A 197 -3.64 23.41 -10.74
N ALA A 198 -2.80 22.49 -11.21
CA ALA A 198 -2.17 21.50 -10.32
C ALA A 198 -0.92 22.15 -9.70
N ALA A 199 -0.97 22.51 -8.41
CA ALA A 199 0.21 23.00 -7.71
C ALA A 199 1.34 21.95 -7.71
N LEU A 200 2.61 22.36 -7.66
CA LEU A 200 3.78 21.48 -7.72
C LEU A 200 3.75 20.31 -6.71
N SER A 201 3.11 20.49 -5.56
CA SER A 201 2.87 19.46 -4.55
C SER A 201 1.95 18.30 -5.01
N HIS A 202 1.31 18.43 -6.18
CA HIS A 202 0.35 17.49 -6.74
C HIS A 202 0.94 16.69 -7.93
N ASN A 203 2.28 16.69 -8.07
CA ASN A 203 2.99 16.03 -9.17
C ASN A 203 3.35 14.57 -8.82
N LYS A 204 2.89 13.62 -9.63
CA LYS A 204 3.16 12.17 -9.51
C LYS A 204 4.66 11.86 -9.50
N ALA A 205 5.46 12.58 -10.30
CA ALA A 205 6.91 12.38 -10.35
C ALA A 205 7.57 12.79 -9.03
N LEU A 206 7.10 13.86 -8.38
CA LEU A 206 7.61 14.29 -7.08
C LEU A 206 7.23 13.28 -5.99
N PHE A 207 6.01 12.74 -6.01
CA PHE A 207 5.60 11.68 -5.08
C PHE A 207 6.46 10.42 -5.23
N ILE A 208 6.70 9.97 -6.47
CA ILE A 208 7.57 8.82 -6.76
C ILE A 208 9.00 9.12 -6.29
N LEU A 209 9.53 10.29 -6.62
CA LEU A 209 10.88 10.71 -6.22
C LEU A 209 11.03 10.73 -4.70
N LEU A 210 10.08 11.33 -3.98
CA LEU A 210 10.09 11.35 -2.51
C LEU A 210 10.02 9.94 -1.93
N SER A 211 9.19 9.06 -2.51
CA SER A 211 9.10 7.67 -2.08
C SER A 211 10.41 6.91 -2.30
N VAL A 212 11.08 7.13 -3.44
CA VAL A 212 12.41 6.57 -3.72
C VAL A 212 13.45 7.15 -2.76
N LEU A 213 13.47 8.47 -2.54
CA LEU A 213 14.40 9.12 -1.63
C LEU A 213 14.22 8.69 -0.17
N ILE A 214 13.00 8.32 0.23
CA ILE A 214 12.74 7.76 1.57
C ILE A 214 13.21 6.31 1.65
N THR A 215 13.03 5.50 0.60
CA THR A 215 13.39 4.06 0.61
C THR A 215 14.87 3.78 0.34
N LEU A 216 15.52 4.58 -0.50
CA LEU A 216 16.91 4.39 -0.94
C LEU A 216 17.92 4.36 0.24
N PRO A 217 17.83 5.24 1.26
CA PRO A 217 18.73 5.19 2.42
C PRO A 217 18.66 3.87 3.18
N PHE A 218 17.51 3.21 3.23
CA PHE A 218 17.37 1.91 3.88
C PHE A 218 18.06 0.79 3.09
N VAL A 219 17.93 0.81 1.76
CA VAL A 219 18.59 -0.16 0.88
C VAL A 219 20.10 0.04 0.89
N VAL A 220 20.56 1.29 0.71
CA VAL A 220 21.99 1.64 0.74
C VAL A 220 22.58 1.32 2.11
N GLY A 221 21.89 1.65 3.20
CA GLY A 221 22.28 1.28 4.55
C GLY A 221 22.45 -0.24 4.70
N GLY A 222 21.45 -1.03 4.28
CA GLY A 222 21.52 -2.49 4.33
C GLY A 222 22.70 -3.09 3.55
N VAL A 223 22.98 -2.58 2.35
CA VAL A 223 24.11 -3.03 1.52
C VAL A 223 25.45 -2.67 2.15
N LEU A 224 25.61 -1.42 2.60
CA LEU A 224 26.85 -0.98 3.26
C LEU A 224 27.12 -1.79 4.53
N ILE A 225 26.09 -2.09 5.31
CA ILE A 225 26.21 -2.93 6.52
C ILE A 225 26.65 -4.35 6.16
N TYR A 226 26.01 -4.96 5.16
CA TYR A 226 26.39 -6.30 4.67
C TYR A 226 27.87 -6.34 4.25
N TRP A 227 28.32 -5.30 3.54
CA TRP A 227 29.66 -5.21 2.99
C TRP A 227 30.74 -4.93 4.05
N VAL A 228 30.47 -4.02 4.99
CA VAL A 228 31.42 -3.59 6.04
C VAL A 228 31.54 -4.65 7.15
N GLY A 229 30.49 -5.44 7.42
CA GLY A 229 30.56 -6.52 8.42
C GLY A 229 30.61 -6.07 9.88
N GLU A 230 30.27 -4.81 10.14
CA GLU A 230 30.07 -4.25 11.48
C GLU A 230 28.72 -4.68 12.08
N SER A 231 28.65 -4.73 13.41
CA SER A 231 27.44 -5.15 14.13
C SER A 231 26.29 -4.15 13.96
N TRP A 232 25.06 -4.67 13.94
CA TRP A 232 23.80 -4.00 13.57
C TRP A 232 23.43 -2.73 14.32
N THR A 233 24.13 -2.42 15.41
CA THR A 233 23.59 -1.54 16.43
C THR A 233 23.55 -0.09 15.99
N TRP A 234 24.57 0.44 15.32
CA TRP A 234 24.67 1.89 15.13
C TRP A 234 23.83 2.51 14.00
N PRO A 235 23.68 1.90 12.81
CA PRO A 235 22.85 2.47 11.74
C PRO A 235 21.36 2.18 11.91
N TYR A 236 20.98 1.17 12.70
CA TYR A 236 19.59 0.81 12.92
C TYR A 236 18.86 1.77 13.88
N TYR A 237 19.55 2.39 14.85
CA TYR A 237 18.92 3.32 15.79
C TYR A 237 18.29 4.53 15.10
N PRO A 238 18.99 5.32 14.25
CA PRO A 238 18.39 6.48 13.63
C PRO A 238 17.27 6.11 12.67
N LEU A 239 17.46 5.02 11.90
CA LEU A 239 16.51 4.58 10.88
C LEU A 239 15.25 3.93 11.47
N ALA A 240 15.38 3.11 12.51
CA ALA A 240 14.24 2.56 13.25
C ALA A 240 13.52 3.65 14.04
N THR A 241 14.24 4.62 14.63
CA THR A 241 13.63 5.76 15.33
C THR A 241 12.88 6.68 14.35
N LEU A 242 13.43 6.92 13.16
CA LEU A 242 12.74 7.65 12.08
C LEU A 242 11.52 6.89 11.57
N ALA A 243 11.65 5.59 11.28
CA ALA A 243 10.54 4.77 10.82
C ALA A 243 9.43 4.67 11.86
N MET A 244 9.77 4.49 13.14
CA MET A 244 8.81 4.45 14.25
C MET A 244 8.18 5.82 14.50
N GLY A 245 8.96 6.91 14.39
CA GLY A 245 8.46 8.28 14.48
C GLY A 245 7.50 8.64 13.32
N MET A 246 7.79 8.18 12.11
CA MET A 246 6.90 8.30 10.94
C MET A 246 5.63 7.45 11.10
N LEU A 247 5.75 6.25 11.67
CA LEU A 247 4.60 5.38 12.01
C LEU A 247 3.67 6.02 13.04
N LEU A 248 4.23 6.59 14.12
CA LEU A 248 3.47 7.24 15.19
C LEU A 248 2.82 8.56 14.73
N SER A 249 3.50 9.33 13.88
CA SER A 249 2.95 10.57 13.32
C SER A 249 1.92 10.31 12.21
N GLY A 250 2.12 9.29 11.38
CA GLY A 250 1.18 8.90 10.32
C GLY A 250 -0.11 8.27 10.86
N SER A 251 -0.03 7.44 11.90
CA SER A 251 -1.21 6.84 12.56
C SER A 251 -2.04 7.87 13.32
N ALA A 252 -1.40 8.87 13.94
CA ALA A 252 -2.10 10.01 14.57
C ALA A 252 -2.85 10.89 13.56
N HIS A 253 -2.38 10.94 12.30
CA HIS A 253 -3.05 11.69 11.23
C HIS A 253 -4.25 10.93 10.64
N PHE A 254 -4.19 9.59 10.60
CA PHE A 254 -5.29 8.73 10.14
C PHE A 254 -6.45 8.67 11.15
N LEU A 255 -6.15 8.65 12.46
CA LEU A 255 -7.16 8.65 13.52
C LEU A 255 -7.90 10.00 13.69
N LYS A 256 -7.34 11.09 13.14
CA LYS A 256 -8.04 12.40 13.11
C LYS A 256 -8.97 12.57 11.91
N LEU A 257 -8.96 11.63 10.96
CA LEU A 257 -9.74 11.69 9.72
C LEU A 257 -10.84 10.62 9.63
N SER A 258 -10.99 9.79 10.66
CA SER A 258 -12.11 8.86 10.90
C SER A 258 -13.04 9.40 11.97
#